data_AF-A0A140GRN5-F1
#
_entry.id   AF-A0A140GRN5-F1
#
_cell.length_a   1.000
_cell.length_b   1.000
_cell.length_c   1.000
_cell.angle_alpha   90.00
_cell.angle_beta   90.00
_cell.angle_gamma   90.00
#
_symmetry.space_group_name_H-M   'P 1'
#
loop_
_entity.id
_entity.type
_entity.pdbx_description
1 polymer ?
#
loop_
_entity_poly.entity_id
_entity_poly.type
_entity_poly.pdbx_seq_one_letter_code
_entity_poly.pdbx_strand_id
1 'polypeptide(L)'
;MFKTKITFFNACEISNELKMKIENLLKEEGICNPFISSENTSIGFIKNFQYRIIDDIFIGEEIERHINDFALINKEIDENTKDNIIETLKGLIGTIAIDKYIGEDSIIEIPESINNIPVTAVSSMAFYSHNSFVNSGKIFSPFVPIHTIKLPNTIKYLGVNSFACNDIKNVELSKNLMFIGNTAFDSNKIRDLVFPNNLKFIGRRAFSKNQLSKVRINNKCIIHSEAFSNNPLKEVFLNESLYKNRKLYFKNLDNKRSNDSLFEEISFNIIK
;
A
#
# COMPACT_ATOMS: atom_id res chain seq x y z
N MET A 1 -33.79 21.23 -24.23
CA MET A 1 -32.58 22.02 -24.00
C MET A 1 -32.51 22.35 -22.50
N PHE A 2 -32.11 21.38 -21.67
CA PHE A 2 -32.01 21.56 -20.22
C PHE A 2 -30.53 21.55 -19.84
N LYS A 3 -29.99 22.74 -19.55
CA LYS A 3 -28.76 22.90 -18.78
C LYS A 3 -29.17 22.88 -17.31
N THR A 4 -28.89 21.78 -16.61
CA THR A 4 -28.93 21.78 -15.14
C THR A 4 -27.50 21.72 -14.64
N LYS A 5 -27.05 22.83 -14.06
CA LYS A 5 -25.79 22.95 -13.31
C LYS A 5 -25.78 21.89 -12.22
N ILE A 6 -24.85 20.95 -12.28
CA ILE A 6 -24.46 20.13 -11.14
C ILE A 6 -23.52 20.99 -10.30
N THR A 7 -24.05 21.54 -9.21
CA THR A 7 -23.24 22.10 -8.12
C THR A 7 -22.57 20.96 -7.39
N PHE A 8 -21.25 20.90 -7.47
CA PHE A 8 -20.42 20.02 -6.66
C PHE A 8 -20.57 20.41 -5.19
N PHE A 9 -21.06 19.50 -4.36
CA PHE A 9 -20.93 19.64 -2.90
C PHE A 9 -19.51 19.25 -2.51
N ASN A 10 -18.81 20.18 -1.85
CA ASN A 10 -17.61 19.88 -1.08
C ASN A 10 -17.94 18.75 -0.08
N ALA A 11 -17.15 17.69 -0.07
CA ALA A 11 -17.34 16.51 0.79
C ALA A 11 -16.94 16.77 2.26
N CYS A 12 -17.35 17.91 2.82
CA CYS A 12 -17.22 18.22 4.24
C CYS A 12 -18.54 18.87 4.70
N GLU A 13 -19.16 18.26 5.71
CA GLU A 13 -20.48 18.60 6.30
C GLU A 13 -21.73 17.98 5.65
N ILE A 14 -21.84 16.66 5.74
CA ILE A 14 -23.17 16.04 5.91
C ILE A 14 -23.48 16.08 7.42
N SER A 15 -24.60 16.68 7.81
CA SER A 15 -24.98 16.80 9.22
C SER A 15 -25.17 15.42 9.86
N ASN A 16 -24.72 15.26 11.11
CA ASN A 16 -24.79 13.98 11.85
C ASN A 16 -26.22 13.44 11.99
N GLU A 17 -27.22 14.33 11.95
CA GLU A 17 -28.63 13.96 12.01
C GLU A 17 -29.12 13.28 10.73
N LEU A 18 -28.61 13.69 9.56
CA LEU A 18 -28.93 13.05 8.28
C LEU A 18 -28.22 11.68 8.16
N LYS A 19 -27.00 11.56 8.68
CA LYS A 19 -26.29 10.27 8.79
C LYS A 19 -27.06 9.26 9.63
N MET A 20 -27.53 9.63 10.83
CA MET A 20 -28.29 8.69 11.67
C MET A 20 -29.65 8.31 11.09
N LYS A 21 -30.34 9.23 10.40
CA LYS A 21 -31.62 8.91 9.73
C LYS A 21 -31.42 7.90 8.61
N ILE A 22 -30.34 8.02 7.84
CA ILE A 22 -29.97 7.04 6.81
C ILE A 22 -29.57 5.70 7.43
N GLU A 23 -28.78 5.70 8.51
CA GLU A 23 -28.37 4.46 9.22
C GLU A 23 -29.54 3.68 9.82
N ASN A 24 -30.58 4.37 10.31
CA ASN A 24 -31.77 3.72 10.84
C ASN A 24 -32.69 3.20 9.74
N LEU A 25 -32.86 3.93 8.63
CA LEU A 25 -33.60 3.45 7.46
C LEU A 25 -32.94 2.19 6.85
N LEU A 26 -31.60 2.14 6.81
CA LEU A 26 -30.86 0.98 6.28
C LEU A 26 -30.96 -0.25 7.19
N LYS A 27 -31.06 -0.08 8.52
CA LYS A 27 -31.25 -1.17 9.48
C LYS A 27 -32.66 -1.78 9.42
N GLU A 28 -33.68 -0.97 9.15
CA GLU A 28 -35.07 -1.43 9.05
C GLU A 28 -35.33 -2.22 7.75
N GLU A 29 -34.54 -2.00 6.68
CA GLU A 29 -34.61 -2.77 5.43
C GLU A 29 -33.57 -3.90 5.31
N GLY A 30 -32.74 -4.16 6.33
CA GLY A 30 -31.74 -5.23 6.33
C GLY A 30 -30.51 -4.96 5.43
N ILE A 31 -30.24 -3.71 5.10
CA ILE A 31 -29.12 -3.29 4.23
C ILE A 31 -27.93 -2.85 5.09
N CYS A 32 -26.75 -3.46 4.87
CA CYS A 32 -25.51 -3.09 5.57
C CYS A 32 -24.85 -1.81 5.00
N ASN A 33 -24.28 -1.03 5.93
CA ASN A 33 -23.50 0.21 5.83
C ASN A 33 -22.62 0.40 4.55
N PRO A 34 -22.68 1.57 3.87
CA PRO A 34 -22.12 1.81 2.52
C PRO A 34 -20.59 2.03 2.43
N PHE A 35 -19.78 1.51 3.37
CA PHE A 35 -18.33 1.39 3.15
C PHE A 35 -17.91 -0.05 2.80
N ILE A 36 -18.88 -0.92 2.50
CA ILE A 36 -18.64 -2.27 2.00
C ILE A 36 -19.37 -2.45 0.65
N SER A 37 -18.54 -2.89 -0.30
CA SER A 37 -18.74 -3.37 -1.66
C SER A 37 -20.13 -3.91 -2.03
N SER A 38 -20.53 -3.55 -3.26
CA SER A 38 -21.51 -4.25 -4.09
C SER A 38 -21.32 -5.78 -4.09
N GLU A 39 -22.44 -6.48 -4.27
CA GLU A 39 -22.74 -7.89 -3.99
C GLU A 39 -21.88 -9.02 -4.63
N ASN A 40 -20.62 -8.81 -5.04
CA ASN A 40 -19.84 -9.90 -5.71
C ASN A 40 -18.63 -10.49 -4.96
N THR A 41 -18.24 -10.01 -3.77
CA THR A 41 -17.18 -10.71 -2.99
C THR A 41 -17.65 -11.06 -1.59
N SER A 42 -17.91 -12.35 -1.33
CA SER A 42 -18.06 -12.84 0.04
C SER A 42 -16.73 -12.68 0.78
N ILE A 43 -16.68 -11.79 1.77
CA ILE A 43 -15.54 -11.68 2.70
C ILE A 43 -15.45 -12.97 3.52
N GLY A 44 -14.27 -13.57 3.56
CA GLY A 44 -13.96 -14.72 4.40
C GLY A 44 -13.06 -14.36 5.58
N PHE A 45 -13.03 -15.24 6.60
CA PHE A 45 -12.28 -15.06 7.83
C PHE A 45 -11.49 -16.31 8.21
N ILE A 46 -10.21 -16.14 8.49
CA ILE A 46 -9.37 -17.09 9.23
C ILE A 46 -8.86 -16.38 10.48
N LYS A 47 -8.49 -17.12 11.53
CA LYS A 47 -8.24 -16.67 12.92
C LYS A 47 -7.76 -15.21 13.14
N ASN A 48 -6.90 -14.65 12.29
CA ASN A 48 -6.44 -13.24 12.37
C ASN A 48 -6.54 -12.44 11.05
N PHE A 49 -7.08 -13.01 9.97
CA PHE A 49 -7.11 -12.39 8.64
C PHE A 49 -8.53 -12.36 8.07
N GLN A 50 -8.97 -11.17 7.68
CA GLN A 50 -10.05 -10.97 6.73
C GLN A 50 -9.47 -11.05 5.33
N TYR A 51 -10.19 -11.70 4.41
CA TYR A 51 -9.71 -11.91 3.06
C TYR A 51 -10.86 -11.85 2.04
N ARG A 52 -10.51 -11.60 0.78
CA ARG A 52 -11.44 -11.56 -0.35
C ARG A 52 -10.86 -12.28 -1.55
N ILE A 53 -11.73 -12.74 -2.44
CA ILE A 53 -11.34 -13.22 -3.76
C ILE A 53 -11.00 -12.00 -4.63
N ILE A 54 -9.93 -12.12 -5.42
CA ILE A 54 -9.57 -11.14 -6.43
C ILE A 54 -10.50 -11.34 -7.63
N ASP A 55 -11.40 -10.41 -7.84
CA ASP A 55 -12.30 -10.32 -8.99
C ASP A 55 -12.23 -8.91 -9.61
N ASP A 56 -13.05 -8.64 -10.63
CA ASP A 56 -13.05 -7.33 -11.29
C ASP A 56 -13.47 -6.18 -10.35
N ILE A 57 -14.30 -6.46 -9.33
CA ILE A 57 -14.71 -5.46 -8.34
C ILE A 57 -13.52 -5.10 -7.45
N PHE A 58 -12.82 -6.10 -6.91
CA PHE A 58 -11.59 -5.91 -6.13
C PHE A 58 -10.57 -5.08 -6.91
N ILE A 59 -10.39 -5.37 -8.20
CA ILE A 59 -9.46 -4.65 -9.07
C ILE A 59 -9.88 -3.19 -9.21
N GLY A 60 -11.17 -2.93 -9.46
CA GLY A 60 -11.72 -1.58 -9.54
C GLY A 60 -11.46 -0.78 -8.27
N GLU A 61 -11.74 -1.38 -7.10
CA GLU A 61 -11.51 -0.75 -5.80
C GLU A 61 -10.03 -0.43 -5.55
N GLU A 62 -9.12 -1.37 -5.85
CA GLU A 62 -7.68 -1.12 -5.69
C GLU A 62 -7.22 0.04 -6.58
N ILE A 63 -7.65 0.08 -7.84
CA ILE A 63 -7.35 1.19 -8.76
C ILE A 63 -7.86 2.52 -8.19
N GLU A 64 -9.09 2.55 -7.68
CA GLU A 64 -9.65 3.75 -7.04
C GLU A 64 -8.84 4.19 -5.82
N ARG A 65 -8.38 3.25 -4.98
CA ARG A 65 -7.52 3.57 -3.83
C ARG A 65 -6.20 4.19 -4.27
N HIS A 66 -5.57 3.65 -5.32
CA HIS A 66 -4.40 4.28 -5.93
C HIS A 66 -4.74 5.69 -6.43
N ILE A 67 -5.84 5.88 -7.19
CA ILE A 67 -6.27 7.20 -7.70
C ILE A 67 -6.46 8.20 -6.56
N ASN A 68 -7.18 7.82 -5.52
CA ASN A 68 -7.55 8.72 -4.42
C ASN A 68 -6.34 9.08 -3.54
N ASP A 69 -5.36 8.19 -3.39
CA ASP A 69 -4.07 8.49 -2.75
C ASP A 69 -3.31 9.59 -3.53
N PHE A 70 -3.38 9.58 -4.87
CA PHE A 70 -2.81 10.62 -5.72
C PHE A 70 -3.61 11.93 -5.74
N ALA A 71 -4.94 11.87 -5.62
CA ALA A 71 -5.81 13.06 -5.62
C ALA A 71 -5.49 14.02 -4.46
N LEU A 72 -4.99 13.51 -3.33
CA LEU A 72 -4.50 14.32 -2.22
C LEU A 72 -3.21 15.12 -2.55
N ILE A 73 -2.59 14.90 -3.73
CA ILE A 73 -1.30 15.48 -4.14
C ILE A 73 -1.39 16.25 -5.48
N ASN A 74 -2.58 16.50 -6.05
CA ASN A 74 -2.77 17.27 -7.30
C ASN A 74 -1.90 16.76 -8.47
N LYS A 75 -1.88 15.45 -8.73
CA LYS A 75 -1.31 14.89 -9.97
C LYS A 75 -2.13 13.70 -10.45
N GLU A 76 -2.45 13.70 -11.75
CA GLU A 76 -2.95 12.54 -12.47
C GLU A 76 -2.05 11.33 -12.18
N ILE A 77 -2.65 10.16 -12.00
CA ILE A 77 -1.89 8.92 -12.12
C ILE A 77 -1.24 8.92 -13.50
N ASP A 78 0.08 8.76 -13.52
CA ASP A 78 0.77 8.40 -14.76
C ASP A 78 0.08 7.14 -15.32
N GLU A 79 -0.47 7.20 -16.53
CA GLU A 79 -1.29 6.12 -17.14
C GLU A 79 -0.57 4.76 -17.03
N ASN A 80 0.76 4.78 -17.12
CA ASN A 80 1.62 3.60 -16.92
C ASN A 80 1.42 2.90 -15.56
N THR A 81 1.17 3.64 -14.47
CA THR A 81 0.94 3.05 -13.14
C THR A 81 -0.39 2.30 -13.09
N LYS A 82 -1.45 2.88 -13.66
CA LYS A 82 -2.77 2.24 -13.74
C LYS A 82 -2.68 0.93 -14.53
N ASP A 83 -1.98 0.95 -15.68
CA ASP A 83 -1.80 -0.23 -16.51
C ASP A 83 -1.00 -1.32 -15.79
N ASN A 84 0.05 -0.96 -15.04
CA ASN A 84 0.81 -1.92 -14.23
C ASN A 84 -0.04 -2.58 -13.12
N ILE A 85 -0.92 -1.82 -12.47
CA ILE A 85 -1.86 -2.35 -11.45
C ILE A 85 -2.82 -3.34 -12.13
N ILE A 86 -3.45 -2.92 -13.23
CA ILE A 86 -4.40 -3.75 -13.99
C ILE A 86 -3.74 -5.03 -14.49
N GLU A 87 -2.58 -4.94 -15.14
CA GLU A 87 -1.85 -6.10 -15.66
C GLU A 87 -1.52 -7.09 -14.54
N THR A 88 -1.02 -6.57 -13.41
CA THR A 88 -0.65 -7.41 -12.26
C THR A 88 -1.88 -8.11 -11.70
N LEU A 89 -2.93 -7.37 -11.34
CA LEU A 89 -4.08 -7.93 -10.65
C LEU A 89 -4.98 -8.81 -11.54
N LYS A 90 -5.11 -8.52 -12.85
CA LYS A 90 -5.83 -9.40 -13.78
C LYS A 90 -5.22 -10.80 -13.83
N GLY A 91 -3.89 -10.89 -13.70
CA GLY A 91 -3.20 -12.18 -13.61
C GLY A 91 -3.43 -12.95 -12.29
N LEU A 92 -4.16 -12.37 -11.34
CA LEU A 92 -4.45 -12.95 -10.02
C LEU A 92 -5.94 -13.24 -9.79
N ILE A 93 -6.81 -13.03 -10.80
CA ILE A 93 -8.26 -13.27 -10.68
C ILE A 93 -8.52 -14.71 -10.22
N GLY A 94 -9.43 -14.87 -9.26
CA GLY A 94 -9.81 -16.14 -8.65
C GLY A 94 -8.90 -16.60 -7.49
N THR A 95 -7.86 -15.83 -7.16
CA THR A 95 -7.01 -16.08 -5.99
C THR A 95 -7.38 -15.16 -4.82
N ILE A 96 -6.68 -15.26 -3.68
CA ILE A 96 -7.03 -14.52 -2.46
C ILE A 96 -6.14 -13.30 -2.24
N ALA A 97 -6.76 -12.20 -1.84
CA ALA A 97 -6.11 -11.06 -1.22
C ALA A 97 -6.37 -11.04 0.29
N ILE A 98 -5.33 -10.81 1.10
CA ILE A 98 -5.50 -10.45 2.52
C ILE A 98 -6.03 -9.02 2.56
N ASP A 99 -7.25 -8.88 3.06
CA ASP A 99 -7.97 -7.61 3.05
C ASP A 99 -7.72 -6.79 4.32
N LYS A 100 -7.64 -7.49 5.46
CA LYS A 100 -7.36 -6.85 6.74
C LYS A 100 -6.78 -7.83 7.75
N TYR A 101 -5.76 -7.40 8.47
CA TYR A 101 -5.29 -8.08 9.68
C TYR A 101 -6.05 -7.57 10.90
N ILE A 102 -6.54 -8.51 11.70
CA ILE A 102 -7.33 -8.25 12.92
C ILE A 102 -6.74 -8.94 14.16
N GLY A 103 -5.57 -9.56 14.03
CA GLY A 103 -4.88 -10.19 15.14
C GLY A 103 -4.04 -9.20 15.97
N GLU A 104 -3.36 -9.75 16.96
CA GLU A 104 -2.53 -9.01 17.93
C GLU A 104 -1.05 -9.49 17.92
N ASP A 105 -0.66 -10.29 16.93
CA ASP A 105 0.70 -10.80 16.83
C ASP A 105 1.64 -9.70 16.30
N SER A 106 2.88 -9.66 16.82
CA SER A 106 3.92 -8.75 16.31
C SER A 106 4.81 -9.37 15.23
N ILE A 107 4.69 -10.69 15.03
CA ILE A 107 5.36 -11.46 13.99
C ILE A 107 4.26 -12.12 13.16
N ILE A 108 4.11 -11.67 11.92
CA ILE A 108 3.06 -12.15 11.04
C ILE A 108 3.65 -13.07 9.98
N GLU A 109 3.04 -14.23 9.84
CA GLU A 109 3.25 -15.15 8.72
C GLU A 109 1.96 -15.18 7.91
N ILE A 110 1.99 -14.63 6.69
CA ILE A 110 0.82 -14.68 5.80
C ILE A 110 0.72 -16.11 5.25
N PRO A 111 -0.46 -16.77 5.31
CA PRO A 111 -0.61 -18.13 4.82
C PRO A 111 -0.42 -18.20 3.30
N GLU A 112 0.19 -19.29 2.80
CA GLU A 112 0.36 -19.51 1.36
C GLU A 112 -0.97 -19.71 0.62
N SER A 113 -1.96 -20.27 1.30
CA SER A 113 -3.31 -20.49 0.79
C SER A 113 -4.35 -20.45 1.90
N ILE A 114 -5.60 -20.17 1.54
CA ILE A 114 -6.77 -20.31 2.40
C ILE A 114 -7.79 -21.16 1.63
N ASN A 115 -8.27 -22.25 2.24
CA ASN A 115 -9.15 -23.23 1.59
C ASN A 115 -8.60 -23.75 0.25
N ASN A 116 -7.30 -24.02 0.19
CA ASN A 116 -6.56 -24.43 -1.02
C ASN A 116 -6.52 -23.39 -2.16
N ILE A 117 -7.01 -22.18 -1.94
CA ILE A 117 -6.89 -21.07 -2.88
C ILE A 117 -5.64 -20.26 -2.50
N PRO A 118 -4.69 -20.03 -3.42
CA PRO A 118 -3.47 -19.29 -3.12
C PRO A 118 -3.76 -17.86 -2.64
N VAL A 119 -3.02 -17.42 -1.63
CA VAL A 119 -2.98 -16.00 -1.22
C VAL A 119 -1.91 -15.31 -2.05
N THR A 120 -2.31 -14.40 -2.93
CA THR A 120 -1.40 -13.78 -3.91
C THR A 120 -1.28 -12.26 -3.79
N ALA A 121 -2.14 -11.64 -2.98
CA ALA A 121 -2.14 -10.20 -2.79
C ALA A 121 -2.31 -9.83 -1.31
N VAL A 122 -1.79 -8.64 -0.98
CA VAL A 122 -2.13 -7.91 0.24
C VAL A 122 -2.81 -6.63 -0.21
N SER A 123 -4.08 -6.46 0.18
CA SER A 123 -4.88 -5.29 -0.17
C SER A 123 -4.28 -4.00 0.37
N SER A 124 -4.71 -2.89 -0.19
CA SER A 124 -4.39 -1.58 0.37
C SER A 124 -4.85 -1.49 1.83
N MET A 125 -3.99 -0.92 2.68
CA MET A 125 -4.20 -0.72 4.12
C MET A 125 -4.40 -2.00 4.97
N ALA A 126 -4.19 -3.20 4.42
CA ALA A 126 -4.49 -4.45 5.12
C ALA A 126 -3.80 -4.61 6.50
N PHE A 127 -2.58 -4.08 6.64
CA PHE A 127 -1.81 -4.04 7.88
C PHE A 127 -1.43 -2.62 8.29
N TYR A 128 -2.17 -1.60 7.83
CA TYR A 128 -1.87 -0.22 8.18
C TYR A 128 -2.10 0.03 9.67
N SER A 129 -1.08 0.53 10.36
CA SER A 129 -1.19 0.91 11.78
C SER A 129 -1.55 2.39 11.90
N HIS A 130 -2.83 2.67 12.16
CA HIS A 130 -3.25 4.01 12.59
C HIS A 130 -2.94 4.16 14.07
N ASN A 131 -1.85 4.85 14.40
CA ASN A 131 -1.85 5.68 15.60
C ASN A 131 -3.06 6.63 15.48
N SER A 132 -4.10 6.39 16.28
CA SER A 132 -5.27 7.25 16.47
C SER A 132 -6.19 7.46 15.27
N PHE A 133 -7.06 6.49 14.97
CA PHE A 133 -8.46 6.86 14.78
C PHE A 133 -9.20 6.64 16.09
N VAL A 134 -9.23 7.68 16.92
CA VAL A 134 -10.24 7.82 17.96
C VAL A 134 -11.55 8.16 17.26
N ASN A 135 -12.11 7.21 16.51
CA ASN A 135 -13.48 7.36 16.05
C ASN A 135 -14.37 6.93 17.21
N SER A 136 -15.16 7.89 17.72
CA SER A 136 -16.28 7.66 18.64
C SER A 136 -15.99 6.95 19.97
N GLY A 137 -14.89 7.29 20.65
CA GLY A 137 -14.73 7.02 22.09
C GLY A 137 -14.59 5.54 22.50
N LYS A 138 -14.50 4.62 21.53
CA LYS A 138 -14.10 3.23 21.78
C LYS A 138 -12.59 3.12 21.62
N ILE A 139 -11.92 2.86 22.74
CA ILE A 139 -10.53 2.39 22.77
C ILE A 139 -10.54 1.02 22.09
N PHE A 140 -10.13 0.95 20.83
CA PHE A 140 -9.72 -0.33 20.25
C PHE A 140 -8.46 -0.78 20.98
N SER A 141 -8.37 -2.09 21.23
CA SER A 141 -7.28 -2.84 21.89
C SER A 141 -5.91 -2.18 21.68
N PRO A 142 -4.97 -2.18 22.65
CA PRO A 142 -3.63 -1.65 22.44
C PRO A 142 -3.04 -2.23 21.16
N PHE A 143 -2.91 -1.38 20.13
CA PHE A 143 -2.35 -1.79 18.85
C PHE A 143 -0.96 -2.37 19.10
N VAL A 144 -0.79 -3.64 18.72
CA VAL A 144 0.51 -4.29 18.84
C VAL A 144 1.32 -3.91 17.60
N PRO A 145 2.45 -3.19 17.77
CA PRO A 145 3.30 -2.85 16.64
C PRO A 145 3.81 -4.12 15.96
N ILE A 146 3.62 -4.23 14.66
CA ILE A 146 4.19 -5.32 13.87
C ILE A 146 5.68 -5.07 13.70
N HIS A 147 6.50 -6.07 14.06
CA HIS A 147 7.95 -6.03 13.96
C HIS A 147 8.51 -6.87 12.82
N THR A 148 7.79 -7.91 12.39
CA THR A 148 8.24 -8.84 11.35
C THR A 148 7.08 -9.30 10.48
N ILE A 149 7.30 -9.26 9.17
CA ILE A 149 6.37 -9.78 8.15
C ILE A 149 7.10 -10.84 7.33
N LYS A 150 6.53 -12.04 7.25
CA LYS A 150 6.95 -13.09 6.30
C LYS A 150 5.90 -13.22 5.21
N LEU A 151 6.28 -12.85 3.97
CA LEU A 151 5.43 -13.00 2.80
C LEU A 151 5.69 -14.35 2.15
N PRO A 152 4.66 -15.19 1.93
CA PRO A 152 4.85 -16.41 1.18
C PRO A 152 5.18 -16.11 -0.28
N ASN A 153 5.85 -17.04 -0.95
CA ASN A 153 6.25 -16.87 -2.34
C ASN A 153 5.07 -16.80 -3.33
N THR A 154 3.84 -17.02 -2.87
CA THR A 154 2.61 -16.82 -3.65
C THR A 154 2.27 -15.35 -3.83
N ILE A 155 2.74 -14.46 -2.94
CA ILE A 155 2.45 -13.02 -3.00
C ILE A 155 3.12 -12.38 -4.22
N LYS A 156 2.32 -11.64 -4.99
CA LYS A 156 2.71 -10.92 -6.22
C LYS A 156 2.40 -9.43 -6.13
N TYR A 157 1.44 -9.03 -5.30
CA TYR A 157 0.95 -7.64 -5.21
C TYR A 157 0.83 -7.16 -3.77
N LEU A 158 1.33 -5.96 -3.49
CA LEU A 158 1.13 -5.22 -2.25
C LEU A 158 0.46 -3.87 -2.56
N GLY A 159 -0.72 -3.63 -1.97
CA GLY A 159 -1.51 -2.42 -2.20
C GLY A 159 -0.95 -1.17 -1.52
N VAL A 160 -1.64 -0.04 -1.75
CA VAL A 160 -1.34 1.26 -1.14
C VAL A 160 -1.35 1.13 0.37
N ASN A 161 -0.34 1.69 1.06
CA ASN A 161 -0.32 1.73 2.52
C ASN A 161 -0.38 0.33 3.20
N SER A 162 -0.17 -0.77 2.47
CA SER A 162 -0.45 -2.13 2.93
C SER A 162 0.22 -2.50 4.26
N PHE A 163 1.43 -1.99 4.54
CA PHE A 163 2.19 -2.18 5.78
C PHE A 163 2.70 -0.87 6.38
N ALA A 164 2.13 0.29 6.01
CA ALA A 164 2.65 1.58 6.45
C ALA A 164 2.39 1.84 7.94
N CYS A 165 3.19 2.74 8.52
CA CYS A 165 3.05 3.24 9.89
C CYS A 165 3.16 2.16 10.99
N ASN A 166 3.98 1.14 10.77
CA ASN A 166 4.30 0.10 11.76
C ASN A 166 5.73 0.27 12.30
N ASP A 167 6.20 -0.72 13.06
CA ASP A 167 7.57 -0.80 13.59
C ASP A 167 8.34 -1.96 12.94
N ILE A 168 8.04 -2.28 11.67
CA ILE A 168 8.57 -3.45 11.00
C ILE A 168 10.07 -3.29 10.82
N LYS A 169 10.85 -4.24 11.34
CA LYS A 169 12.31 -4.29 11.24
C LYS A 169 12.77 -5.30 10.20
N ASN A 170 12.06 -6.42 10.11
CA ASN A 170 12.40 -7.54 9.24
C ASN A 170 11.24 -7.82 8.28
N VAL A 171 11.54 -7.88 6.98
CA VAL A 171 10.58 -8.29 5.96
C VAL A 171 11.25 -9.31 5.05
N GLU A 172 10.63 -10.47 4.92
CA GLU A 172 10.98 -11.45 3.89
C GLU A 172 10.03 -11.24 2.70
N LEU A 173 10.53 -10.58 1.64
CA LEU A 173 9.75 -10.35 0.43
C LEU A 173 9.59 -11.65 -0.36
N SER A 174 8.42 -11.84 -0.97
CA SER A 174 8.18 -12.94 -1.91
C SER A 174 9.13 -12.84 -3.11
N LYS A 175 9.70 -13.98 -3.53
CA LYS A 175 10.52 -14.07 -4.75
C LYS A 175 9.74 -13.76 -6.05
N ASN A 176 8.41 -13.87 -5.98
CA ASN A 176 7.50 -13.63 -7.09
C ASN A 176 6.81 -12.26 -7.00
N LEU A 177 7.21 -11.40 -6.06
CA LEU A 177 6.62 -10.08 -5.90
C LEU A 177 6.87 -9.23 -7.16
N MET A 178 5.79 -8.68 -7.72
CA MET A 178 5.79 -7.90 -8.95
C MET A 178 5.47 -6.43 -8.70
N PHE A 179 4.62 -6.13 -7.72
CA PHE A 179 4.09 -4.79 -7.52
C PHE A 179 4.09 -4.38 -6.04
N ILE A 180 4.64 -3.20 -5.76
CA ILE A 180 4.62 -2.57 -4.45
C ILE A 180 3.97 -1.19 -4.60
N GLY A 181 2.81 -1.02 -3.98
CA GLY A 181 2.00 0.19 -4.07
C GLY A 181 2.64 1.40 -3.39
N ASN A 182 2.00 2.55 -3.60
CA ASN A 182 2.37 3.79 -2.91
C ASN A 182 2.41 3.56 -1.40
N THR A 183 3.43 4.12 -0.77
CA THR A 183 3.61 4.13 0.69
C THR A 183 3.50 2.75 1.36
N ALA A 184 3.62 1.65 0.62
CA ALA A 184 3.32 0.30 1.12
C ALA A 184 4.08 -0.04 2.41
N PHE A 185 5.33 0.39 2.56
CA PHE A 185 6.15 0.25 3.76
C PHE A 185 6.61 1.61 4.33
N ASP A 186 5.91 2.71 4.04
CA ASP A 186 6.28 4.03 4.58
C ASP A 186 6.25 4.03 6.11
N SER A 187 7.17 4.78 6.73
CA SER A 187 7.21 4.99 8.19
C SER A 187 7.32 3.68 8.96
N ASN A 188 8.44 2.96 8.74
CA ASN A 188 8.78 1.69 9.39
C ASN A 188 10.24 1.72 9.90
N LYS A 189 10.77 0.58 10.34
CA LYS A 189 12.15 0.43 10.87
C LYS A 189 12.99 -0.57 10.08
N ILE A 190 12.67 -0.77 8.79
CA ILE A 190 13.30 -1.79 7.95
C ILE A 190 14.76 -1.42 7.68
N ARG A 191 15.68 -2.35 7.94
CA ARG A 191 17.14 -2.11 7.82
C ARG A 191 17.74 -2.67 6.54
N ASP A 192 17.27 -3.86 6.17
CA ASP A 192 17.81 -4.64 5.06
C ASP A 192 16.64 -5.22 4.25
N LEU A 193 16.77 -5.16 2.93
CA LEU A 193 15.82 -5.74 1.99
C LEU A 193 16.56 -6.31 0.79
N VAL A 194 16.09 -7.49 0.35
CA VAL A 194 16.50 -8.08 -0.92
C VAL A 194 15.33 -7.93 -1.88
N PHE A 195 15.47 -7.05 -2.88
CA PHE A 195 14.44 -6.87 -3.90
C PHE A 195 14.42 -8.07 -4.85
N PRO A 196 13.23 -8.64 -5.14
CA PRO A 196 13.12 -9.78 -6.05
C PRO A 196 13.31 -9.36 -7.50
N ASN A 197 13.89 -10.26 -8.31
CA ASN A 197 14.20 -9.97 -9.71
C ASN A 197 12.95 -9.72 -10.58
N ASN A 198 11.80 -10.25 -10.18
CA ASN A 198 10.52 -10.12 -10.90
C ASN A 198 9.79 -8.79 -10.62
N LEU A 199 10.32 -7.94 -9.75
CA LEU A 199 9.69 -6.69 -9.37
C LEU A 199 9.59 -5.73 -10.56
N LYS A 200 8.36 -5.33 -10.90
CA LYS A 200 8.06 -4.43 -12.02
C LYS A 200 7.83 -3.00 -11.56
N PHE A 201 7.30 -2.79 -10.36
CA PHE A 201 6.86 -1.48 -9.91
C PHE A 201 7.10 -1.25 -8.41
N ILE A 202 7.65 -0.08 -8.08
CA ILE A 202 7.76 0.47 -6.71
C ILE A 202 7.11 1.85 -6.70
N GLY A 203 6.03 1.95 -5.92
CA GLY A 203 5.22 3.15 -5.79
C GLY A 203 5.90 4.31 -5.09
N ARG A 204 5.23 5.46 -5.14
CA ARG A 204 5.68 6.70 -4.53
C ARG A 204 5.84 6.49 -3.02
N ARG A 205 6.97 6.91 -2.46
CA ARG A 205 7.27 6.76 -1.01
C ARG A 205 7.13 5.33 -0.46
N ALA A 206 7.17 4.29 -1.31
CA ALA A 206 6.91 2.92 -0.88
C ALA A 206 7.78 2.44 0.30
N PHE A 207 9.01 2.92 0.41
CA PHE A 207 9.96 2.62 1.48
C PHE A 207 10.48 3.90 2.16
N SER A 208 9.74 4.99 2.07
CA SER A 208 10.09 6.25 2.73
C SER A 208 10.11 6.08 4.26
N LYS A 209 10.97 6.86 4.95
CA LYS A 209 11.09 6.87 6.42
C LYS A 209 11.31 5.47 7.01
N ASN A 210 12.40 4.83 6.57
CA ASN A 210 12.88 3.54 7.06
C ASN A 210 14.32 3.66 7.57
N GLN A 211 14.99 2.53 7.80
CA GLN A 211 16.37 2.45 8.28
C GLN A 211 17.29 1.78 7.26
N LEU A 212 16.93 1.83 5.97
CA LEU A 212 17.70 1.19 4.91
C LEU A 212 19.07 1.86 4.79
N SER A 213 20.12 1.07 4.92
CA SER A 213 21.50 1.53 4.70
C SER A 213 22.02 1.23 3.30
N LYS A 214 21.38 0.28 2.61
CA LYS A 214 21.77 -0.18 1.28
C LYS A 214 20.55 -0.53 0.43
N VAL A 215 20.56 -0.13 -0.84
CA VAL A 215 19.55 -0.52 -1.82
C VAL A 215 20.23 -1.10 -3.06
N ARG A 216 19.73 -2.23 -3.55
CA ARG A 216 20.20 -2.88 -4.78
C ARG A 216 19.02 -3.26 -5.65
N ILE A 217 18.91 -2.66 -6.83
CA ILE A 217 17.83 -2.91 -7.80
C ILE A 217 18.44 -3.09 -9.18
N ASN A 218 18.38 -4.32 -9.69
CA ASN A 218 19.06 -4.72 -10.93
C ASN A 218 18.09 -4.82 -12.12
N ASN A 219 16.80 -5.03 -11.86
CA ASN A 219 15.80 -5.25 -12.88
C ASN A 219 15.27 -3.94 -13.47
N LYS A 220 14.52 -4.04 -14.58
CA LYS A 220 13.83 -2.91 -15.22
C LYS A 220 12.55 -2.55 -14.45
N CYS A 221 12.69 -2.30 -13.15
CA CYS A 221 11.59 -1.85 -12.30
C CYS A 221 11.30 -0.37 -12.56
N ILE A 222 10.03 0.00 -12.66
CA ILE A 222 9.60 1.39 -12.58
C ILE A 222 9.63 1.80 -11.11
N ILE A 223 10.27 2.91 -10.78
CA ILE A 223 10.38 3.44 -9.42
C ILE A 223 9.80 4.84 -9.42
N HIS A 224 8.86 5.10 -8.53
CA HIS A 224 8.23 6.41 -8.40
C HIS A 224 9.00 7.34 -7.45
N SER A 225 8.57 8.60 -7.44
CA SER A 225 9.22 9.64 -6.65
C SER A 225 9.30 9.28 -5.18
N GLU A 226 10.41 9.64 -4.55
CA GLU A 226 10.64 9.53 -3.11
C GLU A 226 10.49 8.11 -2.55
N ALA A 227 10.50 7.07 -3.41
CA ALA A 227 10.33 5.67 -3.01
C ALA A 227 11.23 5.26 -1.84
N PHE A 228 12.43 5.84 -1.75
CA PHE A 228 13.44 5.54 -0.73
C PHE A 228 13.86 6.78 0.07
N SER A 229 13.04 7.83 0.09
CA SER A 229 13.35 9.04 0.85
C SER A 229 13.50 8.76 2.35
N ASN A 230 14.23 9.64 3.05
CA ASN A 230 14.36 9.62 4.51
C ASN A 230 14.85 8.26 5.05
N ASN A 231 15.85 7.67 4.38
CA ASN A 231 16.60 6.49 4.82
C ASN A 231 18.08 6.85 5.02
N PRO A 232 18.79 6.23 5.99
CA PRO A 232 20.22 6.44 6.23
C PRO A 232 21.09 5.66 5.23
N LEU A 233 20.84 5.85 3.93
CA LEU A 233 21.52 5.14 2.85
C LEU A 233 23.00 5.51 2.79
N LYS A 234 23.85 4.51 2.61
CA LYS A 234 25.30 4.64 2.38
C LYS A 234 25.68 4.16 0.99
N GLU A 235 25.01 3.10 0.53
CA GLU A 235 25.30 2.49 -0.77
C GLU A 235 24.02 2.21 -1.57
N VAL A 236 24.05 2.58 -2.85
CA VAL A 236 22.95 2.31 -3.77
C VAL A 236 23.52 1.70 -5.05
N PHE A 237 22.95 0.57 -5.47
CA PHE A 237 23.34 -0.15 -6.68
C PHE A 237 22.14 -0.21 -7.62
N LEU A 238 22.27 0.38 -8.81
CA LEU A 238 21.18 0.50 -9.80
C LEU A 238 21.68 0.08 -11.18
N ASN A 239 20.77 -0.37 -12.05
CA ASN A 239 21.09 -0.41 -13.48
C ASN A 239 21.22 1.01 -14.08
N GLU A 240 21.73 1.11 -15.30
CA GLU A 240 21.98 2.39 -15.96
C GLU A 240 20.74 3.29 -16.08
N SER A 241 19.58 2.71 -16.40
CA SER A 241 18.33 3.45 -16.58
C SER A 241 17.89 4.12 -15.27
N LEU A 242 17.90 3.34 -14.18
CA LEU A 242 17.54 3.82 -12.85
C LEU A 242 18.57 4.84 -12.32
N TYR A 243 19.86 4.63 -12.59
CA TYR A 243 20.91 5.54 -12.16
C TYR A 243 20.72 6.97 -12.70
N LYS A 244 20.25 7.12 -13.95
CA LYS A 244 20.00 8.44 -14.57
C LYS A 244 18.96 9.26 -13.80
N ASN A 245 17.94 8.60 -13.25
CA ASN A 245 16.82 9.24 -12.56
C ASN A 245 16.91 9.16 -11.02
N ARG A 246 18.01 8.66 -10.46
CA ARG A 246 18.17 8.37 -9.02
C ARG A 246 17.72 9.49 -8.07
N LYS A 247 17.98 10.77 -8.41
CA LYS A 247 17.54 11.90 -7.56
C LYS A 247 16.04 11.89 -7.30
N LEU A 248 15.22 11.41 -8.24
CA LEU A 248 13.78 11.31 -8.09
C LEU A 248 13.37 10.32 -6.98
N TYR A 249 14.09 9.21 -6.85
CA TYR A 249 13.71 8.09 -5.98
C TYR A 249 14.18 8.28 -4.54
N PHE A 250 15.31 8.96 -4.35
CA PHE A 250 16.02 9.06 -3.07
C PHE A 250 15.97 10.48 -2.45
N LYS A 251 15.16 11.40 -2.99
CA LYS A 251 15.05 12.78 -2.48
C LYS A 251 14.50 12.81 -1.05
N ASN A 252 15.22 13.44 -0.11
CA ASN A 252 14.75 13.68 1.26
C ASN A 252 13.71 14.81 1.28
N LEU A 253 12.59 14.63 2.01
CA LEU A 253 11.54 15.64 2.14
C LEU A 253 11.51 16.36 3.49
N ASP A 254 12.30 15.93 4.48
CA ASP A 254 12.33 16.61 5.76
C ASP A 254 13.15 17.91 5.70
N ASN A 255 12.39 18.98 5.41
CA ASN A 255 12.49 20.34 5.92
C ASN A 255 13.39 21.38 5.23
N LYS A 256 12.85 22.60 5.31
CA LYS A 256 13.32 23.92 4.85
C LYS A 256 14.69 24.38 5.41
N ARG A 257 15.57 23.48 5.86
CA ARG A 257 16.95 23.76 6.25
C ARG A 257 17.81 22.52 5.97
N SER A 258 18.79 22.64 5.05
CA SER A 258 19.99 21.78 4.87
C SER A 258 19.74 20.28 4.55
N ASN A 259 20.27 19.62 3.51
CA ASN A 259 21.45 19.84 2.68
C ASN A 259 21.39 18.90 1.45
N ASP A 260 21.76 19.39 0.26
CA ASP A 260 22.20 18.51 -0.85
C ASP A 260 23.40 17.62 -0.43
N SER A 261 24.15 17.99 0.63
CA SER A 261 25.33 17.26 1.15
C SER A 261 25.08 15.81 1.55
N LEU A 262 23.92 15.47 2.14
CA LEU A 262 23.64 14.08 2.53
C LEU A 262 23.43 13.16 1.33
N PHE A 263 22.94 13.70 0.21
CA PHE A 263 22.83 12.95 -1.04
C PHE A 263 24.20 12.73 -1.68
N GLU A 264 25.13 13.66 -1.48
CA GLU A 264 26.53 13.56 -1.95
C GLU A 264 27.34 12.51 -1.16
N GLU A 265 26.97 12.20 0.08
CA GLU A 265 27.59 11.15 0.89
C GLU A 265 27.18 9.73 0.46
N ILE A 266 26.12 9.57 -0.34
CA ILE A 266 25.65 8.27 -0.80
C ILE A 266 26.51 7.79 -1.98
N SER A 267 27.11 6.61 -1.83
CA SER A 267 27.81 5.94 -2.93
C SER A 267 26.81 5.30 -3.90
N PHE A 268 26.60 5.94 -5.06
CA PHE A 268 25.79 5.38 -6.15
C PHE A 268 26.66 4.61 -7.14
N ASN A 269 26.28 3.36 -7.40
CA ASN A 269 27.00 2.43 -8.26
C ASN A 269 26.10 1.92 -9.38
N ILE A 270 26.66 1.84 -10.59
CA ILE A 270 25.99 1.22 -11.73
C ILE A 270 26.35 -0.27 -11.74
N ILE A 271 25.33 -1.12 -11.83
CA ILE A 271 25.47 -2.56 -11.99
C ILE A 271 25.40 -2.88 -13.49
N LYS A 272 26.37 -3.67 -13.96
CA LYS A 272 26.42 -4.19 -15.32
C LYS A 272 25.51 -5.40 -15.50
#